data_AF-A0A090W3F9-F1
#
_entry.id   AF-A0A090W3F9-F1
#
_cell.length_a   1.000
_cell.length_b   1.000
_cell.length_c   1.000
_cell.angle_alpha   90.00
_cell.angle_beta   90.00
_cell.angle_gamma   90.00
#
_symmetry.space_group_name_H-M   'P 1'
#
loop_
_entity.id
_entity.type
_entity.pdbx_description
1 polymer ?
#
loop_
_entity_poly.entity_id
_entity_poly.type
_entity_poly.pdbx_seq_one_letter_code
_entity_poly.pdbx_strand_id
1 'polypeptide(L)'
;MTLASATTQTNYGVGLYLKLPVFDIFNRKSEIKQAKTEISQAKNMVKFQEDEIKEIVIRYYEDLILKESLLEIQATNLSDAKVNMEMAKKEFTNGQIEIYEYIRISDITAGVATEFEKAKSNLLLAKKLLENYTGIQIN
;
A
#
# COMPACT_ATOMS: atom_id res chain seq x y z
N MET A 1 -23.24 -17.71 -98.05
CA MET A 1 -23.83 -17.50 -96.70
C MET A 1 -23.57 -18.79 -95.95
N THR A 2 -22.73 -18.83 -94.92
CA THR A 2 -23.05 -18.33 -93.58
C THR A 2 -21.79 -17.90 -92.83
N LEU A 3 -21.91 -16.80 -92.07
CA LEU A 3 -20.84 -16.14 -91.35
C LEU A 3 -20.43 -16.91 -90.09
N ALA A 4 -19.14 -16.84 -89.76
CA ALA A 4 -18.58 -17.23 -88.47
C ALA A 4 -19.13 -16.35 -87.33
N SER A 5 -19.43 -16.94 -86.18
CA SER A 5 -19.67 -16.21 -84.94
C SER A 5 -18.88 -16.86 -83.81
N ALA A 6 -17.71 -16.29 -83.53
CA ALA A 6 -17.04 -16.47 -82.23
C ALA A 6 -17.77 -15.55 -81.24
N THR A 7 -18.60 -16.14 -80.38
CA THR A 7 -19.34 -15.37 -79.38
C THR A 7 -18.46 -15.15 -78.16
N THR A 8 -17.78 -14.00 -78.10
CA THR A 8 -17.13 -13.54 -76.86
C THR A 8 -18.23 -13.06 -75.91
N GLN A 9 -18.51 -13.84 -74.86
CA GLN A 9 -19.51 -13.47 -73.86
C GLN A 9 -18.83 -12.68 -72.73
N THR A 10 -19.03 -11.36 -72.72
CA THR A 10 -18.54 -10.47 -71.65
C THR A 10 -19.69 -10.15 -70.71
N ASN A 11 -19.64 -10.65 -69.47
CA ASN A 11 -20.61 -10.32 -68.43
C ASN A 11 -20.07 -9.18 -67.57
N TYR A 12 -20.76 -8.03 -67.60
CA TYR A 12 -20.55 -6.94 -66.64
C TYR A 12 -21.74 -6.89 -65.70
N GLY A 13 -21.49 -7.14 -64.41
CA GLY A 13 -22.49 -7.05 -63.35
C GLY A 13 -22.00 -6.12 -62.26
N VAL A 14 -22.81 -5.10 -61.93
CA VAL A 14 -22.67 -4.33 -60.70
C VAL A 14 -23.79 -4.78 -59.77
N GLY A 15 -23.43 -5.40 -58.66
CA GLY A 15 -24.37 -5.85 -57.64
C GLY A 15 -24.26 -5.01 -56.36
N LEU A 16 -25.39 -4.65 -55.78
CA LEU A 16 -25.46 -4.06 -54.43
C LEU A 16 -25.95 -5.14 -53.46
N TYR A 17 -25.15 -5.46 -52.45
CA TYR A 17 -25.49 -6.42 -51.40
C TYR A 17 -25.80 -5.67 -50.10
N LEU A 18 -27.02 -5.85 -49.59
CA LEU A 18 -27.47 -5.29 -48.32
C LEU A 18 -27.64 -6.42 -47.30
N LYS A 19 -26.74 -6.52 -46.32
CA LYS A 19 -26.87 -7.47 -45.21
C LYS A 19 -27.67 -6.83 -44.08
N LEU A 20 -28.92 -7.23 -43.90
CA LEU A 20 -29.77 -6.80 -42.78
C LEU A 20 -29.82 -7.91 -41.72
N PRO A 21 -29.09 -7.77 -40.58
CA PRO A 21 -29.14 -8.76 -39.53
C PRO A 21 -30.38 -8.54 -38.65
N VAL A 22 -31.50 -9.14 -39.06
CA VAL A 22 -32.78 -9.03 -38.33
C VAL A 22 -32.74 -9.72 -36.96
N PHE A 23 -31.91 -10.76 -36.79
CA PHE A 23 -31.74 -11.51 -35.53
C PHE A 23 -30.76 -10.86 -34.54
N ASP A 24 -29.79 -10.06 -35.01
CA ASP A 24 -28.82 -9.37 -34.13
C ASP A 24 -29.50 -8.34 -33.21
N ILE A 25 -30.70 -7.87 -33.57
CA ILE A 25 -31.46 -6.87 -32.80
C ILE A 25 -31.82 -7.42 -31.41
N PHE A 26 -32.15 -8.71 -31.30
CA PHE A 26 -32.51 -9.34 -30.02
C PHE A 26 -31.27 -9.56 -29.13
N ASN A 27 -30.14 -10.00 -29.70
CA ASN A 27 -28.90 -10.23 -28.96
C ASN A 27 -28.20 -8.92 -28.56
N ARG A 28 -28.25 -7.89 -29.41
CA ARG A 28 -27.65 -6.58 -29.17
C ARG A 28 -28.16 -5.91 -27.89
N LYS A 29 -29.43 -6.12 -27.52
CA LYS A 29 -29.98 -5.60 -26.26
C LYS A 29 -29.35 -6.29 -25.04
N SER A 30 -29.10 -7.59 -25.13
CA SER A 30 -28.43 -8.38 -24.08
C SER A 30 -26.97 -7.96 -23.95
N GLU A 31 -26.25 -7.85 -25.07
CA GLU A 31 -24.85 -7.38 -25.11
C GLU A 31 -24.69 -5.98 -24.52
N ILE A 32 -25.56 -5.03 -24.88
CA ILE A 32 -25.55 -3.68 -24.29
C ILE A 32 -25.84 -3.74 -22.79
N LYS A 33 -26.77 -4.59 -22.35
CA LYS A 33 -27.06 -4.76 -20.91
C LYS A 33 -25.83 -5.31 -20.17
N GLN A 34 -25.17 -6.32 -20.74
CA GLN A 34 -23.95 -6.91 -20.18
C GLN A 34 -22.83 -5.87 -20.11
N ALA A 35 -22.55 -5.15 -21.19
CA ALA A 35 -21.55 -4.09 -21.20
C ALA A 35 -21.84 -2.99 -20.16
N LYS A 36 -23.12 -2.61 -19.96
CA LYS A 36 -23.51 -1.67 -18.89
C LYS A 36 -23.26 -2.25 -17.49
N THR A 37 -23.53 -3.53 -17.28
CA THR A 37 -23.24 -4.21 -16.02
C THR A 37 -21.74 -4.27 -15.76
N GLU A 38 -20.92 -4.61 -16.75
CA GLU A 38 -19.45 -4.63 -16.65
C GLU A 38 -18.89 -3.25 -16.31
N ILE A 39 -19.39 -2.18 -16.95
CA ILE A 39 -19.03 -0.79 -16.61
C ILE A 39 -19.42 -0.47 -15.16
N SER A 40 -20.61 -0.87 -14.72
CA SER A 40 -21.06 -0.64 -13.33
C SER A 40 -20.17 -1.38 -12.32
N GLN A 41 -19.83 -2.63 -12.62
CA GLN A 41 -18.90 -3.43 -11.81
C GLN A 41 -17.51 -2.79 -11.74
N ALA A 42 -16.97 -2.35 -12.87
CA ALA A 42 -15.68 -1.65 -12.92
C ALA A 42 -15.71 -0.36 -12.07
N LYS A 43 -16.78 0.44 -12.12
CA LYS A 43 -16.94 1.63 -11.28
C LYS A 43 -17.00 1.29 -9.79
N ASN A 44 -17.74 0.26 -9.42
CA ASN A 44 -17.81 -0.19 -8.03
C ASN A 44 -16.45 -0.70 -7.54
N MET A 45 -15.71 -1.41 -8.39
CA MET A 45 -14.36 -1.88 -8.10
C MET A 45 -13.38 -0.72 -7.86
N VAL A 46 -13.44 0.33 -8.69
CA VAL A 46 -12.63 1.55 -8.48
C VAL A 46 -12.97 2.20 -7.13
N LYS A 47 -14.27 2.38 -6.83
CA LYS A 47 -14.69 2.97 -5.56
C LYS A 47 -14.23 2.13 -4.35
N PHE A 48 -14.32 0.81 -4.46
CA PHE A 48 -13.84 -0.09 -3.42
C PHE A 48 -12.33 0.08 -3.18
N GLN A 49 -11.54 0.11 -4.25
CA GLN A 49 -10.09 0.37 -4.16
C GLN A 49 -9.77 1.75 -3.57
N GLU A 50 -10.53 2.79 -3.92
CA GLU A 50 -10.37 4.12 -3.32
C GLU A 50 -10.62 4.09 -1.81
N ASP A 51 -11.66 3.39 -1.36
CA ASP A 51 -11.99 3.27 0.05
C ASP A 51 -10.94 2.41 0.80
N GLU A 52 -10.44 1.34 0.19
CA GLU A 52 -9.33 0.55 0.73
C GLU A 52 -8.06 1.38 0.88
N ILE A 53 -7.68 2.17 -0.12
CA ILE A 53 -6.50 3.04 -0.06
C ILE A 53 -6.65 4.07 1.06
N LYS A 54 -7.83 4.69 1.21
CA LYS A 54 -8.08 5.63 2.32
C LYS A 54 -7.90 4.96 3.67
N GLU A 55 -8.47 3.76 3.85
CA GLU A 55 -8.35 3.01 5.10
C GLU A 55 -6.89 2.63 5.40
N ILE A 56 -6.14 2.24 4.36
CA ILE A 56 -4.71 1.95 4.47
C ILE A 56 -3.93 3.19 4.91
N VAL A 57 -4.14 4.33 4.26
CA VAL A 57 -3.44 5.59 4.58
C VAL A 57 -3.76 6.03 6.01
N ILE A 58 -5.02 5.96 6.43
CA ILE A 58 -5.43 6.28 7.81
C ILE A 58 -4.67 5.39 8.80
N ARG A 59 -4.65 4.06 8.58
CA ARG A 59 -3.93 3.15 9.48
C ARG A 59 -2.44 3.46 9.59
N TYR A 60 -1.77 3.73 8.47
CA TYR A 60 -0.34 4.04 8.50
C TYR A 60 -0.03 5.39 9.15
N TYR A 61 -0.92 6.36 8.97
CA TYR A 61 -0.81 7.65 9.65
C TYR A 61 -0.97 7.51 11.17
N GLU A 62 -1.99 6.79 11.63
CA GLU A 62 -2.18 6.54 13.06
C GLU A 62 -1.04 5.69 13.66
N ASP A 63 -0.52 4.70 12.92
CA ASP A 63 0.65 3.94 13.37
C ASP A 63 1.91 4.81 13.46
N LEU A 64 2.12 5.74 12.53
CA LEU A 64 3.22 6.69 12.57
C LEU A 64 3.18 7.55 13.84
N ILE A 65 2.02 8.14 14.15
CA ILE A 65 1.81 8.93 15.38
C ILE A 65 2.09 8.08 16.62
N LEU A 66 1.58 6.85 16.63
CA LEU A 66 1.82 5.93 17.74
C LEU A 66 3.33 5.64 17.92
N LYS A 67 4.07 5.39 16.83
CA LYS A 67 5.52 5.14 16.93
C LYS A 67 6.28 6.36 17.39
N GLU A 68 5.83 7.57 17.04
CA GLU A 68 6.43 8.82 17.49
C GLU A 68 6.29 8.97 19.00
N SER A 69 5.08 8.80 19.53
CA SER A 69 4.83 8.83 20.98
C SER A 69 5.61 7.75 21.73
N LEU A 70 5.68 6.53 21.19
CA LEU A 70 6.50 5.46 21.78
C LEU A 70 7.99 5.82 21.81
N LEU A 71 8.51 6.47 20.78
CA LEU A 71 9.89 6.93 20.77
C LEU A 71 10.15 7.97 21.87
N GLU A 72 9.24 8.92 22.07
CA GLU A 72 9.34 9.93 23.15
C GLU A 72 9.36 9.27 24.54
N ILE A 73 8.49 8.28 24.77
CA ILE A 73 8.45 7.51 26.01
C ILE A 73 9.79 6.78 26.22
N GLN A 74 10.30 6.09 25.19
CA GLN A 74 11.57 5.37 25.32
C GLN A 74 12.77 6.30 25.46
N ALA A 75 12.73 7.50 24.87
CA ALA A 75 13.76 8.52 25.06
C ALA A 75 13.81 8.95 26.54
N THR A 76 12.65 9.18 27.14
CA THR A 76 12.52 9.51 28.57
C THR A 76 13.03 8.37 29.45
N ASN A 77 12.58 7.14 29.20
CA ASN A 77 13.05 5.95 29.93
C ASN A 77 14.57 5.81 29.86
N LEU A 78 15.17 6.03 28.69
CA LEU A 78 16.62 5.95 28.51
C LEU A 78 17.35 7.04 29.29
N SER A 79 16.80 8.25 29.33
CA SER A 79 17.34 9.33 30.15
C SER A 79 17.35 8.95 31.63
N ASP A 80 16.22 8.47 32.16
CA ASP A 80 16.09 8.08 33.56
C ASP A 80 16.98 6.89 33.92
N ALA A 81 17.03 5.88 33.06
CA ALA A 81 17.89 4.71 33.24
C ALA A 81 19.39 5.08 33.25
N LYS A 82 19.80 6.05 32.43
CA LYS A 82 21.18 6.57 32.44
C LYS A 82 21.49 7.30 33.74
N VAL A 83 20.59 8.15 34.22
CA VAL A 83 20.76 8.84 35.52
C VAL A 83 20.86 7.81 36.65
N ASN A 84 19.99 6.81 36.66
CA ASN A 84 20.03 5.73 37.65
C ASN A 84 21.34 4.92 37.60
N MET A 85 21.82 4.61 36.39
CA MET A 85 23.10 3.92 36.21
C MET A 85 24.29 4.74 36.74
N GLU A 86 24.32 6.06 36.52
CA GLU A 86 25.36 6.92 37.07
C GLU A 86 25.31 7.00 38.61
N MET A 87 24.11 7.03 39.20
CA MET A 87 23.95 6.94 40.65
C MET A 87 24.46 5.60 41.19
N ALA A 88 24.02 4.49 40.59
CA ALA A 88 24.45 3.15 40.98
C ALA A 88 25.97 2.97 40.88
N LYS A 89 26.58 3.50 39.81
CA LYS A 89 28.03 3.50 39.64
C LYS A 89 28.72 4.21 40.79
N LYS A 90 28.22 5.39 41.19
CA LYS A 90 28.78 6.16 42.31
C LYS A 90 28.63 5.40 43.64
N GLU A 91 27.45 4.88 43.92
CA GLU A 91 27.17 4.11 45.14
C GLU A 91 28.05 2.85 45.20
N PHE A 92 28.22 2.14 44.09
CA PHE A 92 29.08 0.96 44.00
C PHE A 92 30.56 1.33 44.27
N THR A 93 31.06 2.40 43.63
CA THR A 93 32.45 2.85 43.86
C THR A 93 32.70 3.31 45.30
N ASN A 94 31.66 3.76 46.00
CA ASN A 94 31.71 4.13 47.41
C ASN A 94 31.46 2.95 48.36
N GLY A 95 31.23 1.73 47.84
CA GLY A 95 30.94 0.53 48.62
C GLY A 95 29.55 0.50 49.26
N GLN A 96 28.61 1.32 48.79
CA GLN A 96 27.25 1.44 49.32
C GLN A 96 26.29 0.38 48.75
N ILE A 97 26.57 -0.13 47.55
CA ILE A 97 25.84 -1.24 46.93
C ILE A 97 26.80 -2.36 46.51
N GLU A 98 26.27 -3.57 46.42
CA GLU A 98 27.02 -4.74 45.97
C GLU A 98 27.16 -4.77 44.43
N ILE A 99 28.17 -5.51 43.95
CA ILE A 99 28.42 -5.69 42.50
C ILE A 99 27.20 -6.24 41.76
N TYR A 100 26.44 -7.15 42.37
CA TYR A 100 25.24 -7.72 41.78
C TYR A 100 24.17 -6.65 41.49
N GLU A 101 23.98 -5.71 42.41
CA GLU A 101 23.01 -4.63 42.25
C GLU A 101 23.44 -3.66 41.15
N TYR A 102 24.73 -3.34 41.08
CA TYR A 102 25.30 -2.55 39.99
C TYR A 102 25.10 -3.23 38.62
N ILE A 103 25.37 -4.53 38.51
CA ILE A 103 25.17 -5.30 37.27
C ILE A 103 23.69 -5.31 36.87
N ARG A 104 22.78 -5.52 37.83
CA ARG A 104 21.34 -5.51 37.59
C ARG A 104 20.88 -4.18 36.98
N ILE A 105 21.35 -3.05 37.51
CA ILE A 105 21.01 -1.73 36.98
C ILE A 105 21.63 -1.51 35.59
N SER A 106 22.87 -1.96 35.39
CA SER A 106 23.53 -1.94 34.08
C SER A 106 22.73 -2.70 33.01
N ASP A 107 22.26 -3.91 33.34
CA ASP A 107 21.47 -4.75 32.43
C ASP A 107 20.12 -4.11 32.11
N ILE A 108 19.44 -3.52 33.10
CA ILE A 108 18.20 -2.76 32.89
C ILE A 108 18.45 -1.60 31.93
N THR A 109 19.50 -0.81 32.15
CA THR A 109 19.83 0.33 31.29
C THR A 109 20.18 -0.10 29.87
N ALA A 110 20.89 -1.22 29.69
CA ALA A 110 21.14 -1.80 28.37
C ALA A 110 19.85 -2.26 27.67
N GLY A 111 18.92 -2.85 28.42
CA GLY A 111 17.59 -3.23 27.93
C GLY A 111 16.79 -2.02 27.45
N VAL A 112 16.73 -0.95 28.25
CA VAL A 112 16.03 0.30 27.89
C VAL A 112 16.67 0.96 26.65
N ALA A 113 18.00 0.98 26.57
CA ALA A 113 18.71 1.49 25.38
C ALA A 113 18.34 0.70 24.11
N THR A 114 18.18 -0.62 24.23
CA THR A 114 17.75 -1.47 23.13
C THR A 114 16.33 -1.15 22.69
N GLU A 115 15.40 -0.96 23.63
CA GLU A 115 14.01 -0.59 23.30
C GLU A 115 13.90 0.80 22.66
N PHE A 116 14.74 1.75 23.07
CA PHE A 116 14.84 3.06 22.42
C PHE A 116 15.27 2.95 20.95
N GLU A 117 16.31 2.18 20.65
CA GLU A 117 16.77 1.98 19.26
C GLU A 117 15.72 1.25 18.41
N LYS A 118 15.02 0.27 18.99
CA LYS A 118 13.87 -0.38 18.32
C LYS A 118 12.76 0.63 18.03
N ALA A 119 12.39 1.48 18.99
CA ALA A 119 11.35 2.50 18.79
C ALA A 119 11.73 3.47 17.66
N LYS A 120 12.99 3.89 17.60
CA LYS A 120 13.52 4.75 16.53
C LYS A 120 13.45 4.05 15.16
N SER A 121 13.84 2.78 15.09
CA SER A 121 13.73 1.99 13.86
C SER A 121 12.27 1.82 13.43
N ASN A 122 11.36 1.57 14.36
CA ASN A 122 9.94 1.40 14.08
C ASN A 122 9.30 2.70 13.56
N LEU A 123 9.65 3.85 14.15
CA LEU A 123 9.21 5.15 13.65
C LEU A 123 9.68 5.39 12.21
N LEU A 124 10.96 5.12 11.93
CA LEU A 124 11.51 5.24 10.57
C LEU A 124 10.79 4.33 9.57
N LEU A 125 10.46 3.10 9.97
CA LEU A 125 9.73 2.17 9.13
C LEU A 125 8.30 2.66 8.87
N ALA A 126 7.57 3.08 9.91
CA ALA A 126 6.22 3.61 9.78
C ALA A 126 6.19 4.82 8.84
N LYS A 127 7.18 5.72 8.96
CA LYS A 127 7.35 6.86 8.06
C LYS A 127 7.50 6.41 6.62
N LYS A 128 8.46 5.53 6.33
CA LYS A 128 8.70 5.02 4.96
C LYS A 128 7.49 4.32 4.35
N LEU A 129 6.72 3.58 5.16
CA LEU A 129 5.51 2.92 4.69
C LEU A 129 4.45 3.95 4.30
N LEU A 130 4.20 4.95 5.14
CA LEU A 130 3.24 6.01 4.83
C LEU A 130 3.65 6.81 3.58
N GLU A 131 4.93 7.18 3.47
CA GLU A 131 5.48 7.85 2.29
C GLU A 131 5.31 7.01 1.01
N ASN A 132 5.48 5.69 1.10
CA ASN A 132 5.28 4.79 -0.02
C ASN A 132 3.82 4.73 -0.49
N TYR A 133 2.86 4.68 0.43
CA TYR A 133 1.44 4.62 0.08
C TYR A 133 0.87 5.97 -0.38
N THR A 134 1.38 7.08 0.15
CA THR A 134 0.88 8.42 -0.19
C THR A 134 1.64 9.08 -1.34
N GLY A 135 2.87 8.65 -1.61
CA GLY A 135 3.79 9.32 -2.55
C GLY A 135 4.33 10.66 -2.03
N ILE A 136 4.02 11.03 -0.78
CA ILE A 136 4.42 12.29 -0.16
C ILE A 136 5.59 12.02 0.77
N GLN A 137 6.66 12.80 0.67
CA GLN A 137 7.76 12.76 1.63
C GLN A 137 7.39 13.57 2.88
N ILE A 138 7.63 12.99 4.05
CA ILE A 138 7.41 13.64 5.33
C ILE A 138 8.79 14.12 5.80
N ASN A 139 8.96 15.39 6.15
CA ASN A 139 10.25 15.89 6.65
C ASN A 139 10.39 15.58 8.14
#